data_AF-A0A257TIK3-F1
#
_entry.id   AF-A0A257TIK3-F1
#
_cell.length_a   1.000
_cell.length_b   1.000
_cell.length_c   1.000
_cell.angle_alpha   90.00
_cell.angle_beta   90.00
_cell.angle_gamma   90.00
#
_symmetry.space_group_name_H-M   'P 1'
#
loop_
_entity.id
_entity.type
_entity.pdbx_description
1 polymer ?
#
loop_
_entity_poly.entity_id
_entity_poly.type
_entity_poly.pdbx_seq_one_letter_code
_entity_poly.pdbx_strand_id
1 'polypeptide(L)'
;MSGNSERLRNGKAAALARLAHADADARRAGRDARQLAPNIGELRAVGAGEKDLRWLMRRRYATALTELTRRGDKARTFREPAGRAFSENTCFVLTYAGRLFARSRRLNGTASPAA
;
A
#
# COMPACT_ATOMS: atom_id res chain seq x y z
N MET A 1 9.95 -0.40 -30.61
CA MET A 1 10.41 -1.24 -29.49
C MET A 1 10.26 -0.47 -28.18
N SER A 2 9.09 -0.58 -27.52
CA SER A 2 8.81 0.15 -26.27
C SER A 2 9.07 -0.73 -25.06
N GLY A 3 10.35 -0.98 -24.79
CA GLY A 3 10.82 -1.58 -23.55
C GLY A 3 11.53 -0.53 -22.72
N ASN A 4 10.79 0.30 -21.98
CA ASN A 4 11.42 1.17 -20.99
C ASN A 4 10.67 1.04 -19.67
N SER A 5 11.14 0.08 -18.87
CA SER A 5 10.73 -0.19 -17.51
C SER A 5 10.76 1.10 -16.70
N GLU A 6 9.59 1.69 -16.46
CA GLU A 6 9.40 2.75 -15.46
C GLU A 6 9.86 2.16 -14.11
N ARG A 7 11.15 2.37 -13.77
CA ARG A 7 11.68 2.20 -12.42
C ARG A 7 10.75 3.02 -11.54
N LEU A 8 10.08 2.36 -10.60
CA LEU A 8 9.26 3.04 -9.60
C LEU A 8 10.18 4.07 -8.92
N ARG A 9 9.89 5.36 -9.09
CA ARG A 9 10.53 6.42 -8.28
C ARG A 9 10.44 6.01 -6.80
N ASN A 10 11.47 6.33 -6.01
CA ASN A 10 11.67 5.78 -4.67
C ASN A 10 10.40 5.77 -3.79
N GLY A 11 9.61 6.85 -3.77
CA GLY A 11 8.38 6.93 -2.99
C GLY A 11 7.29 5.92 -3.40
N LYS A 12 7.13 5.61 -4.69
CA LYS A 12 6.16 4.59 -5.16
C LYS A 12 6.58 3.19 -4.72
N ALA A 13 7.88 2.88 -4.82
CA ALA A 13 8.43 1.60 -4.43
C ALA A 13 8.32 1.40 -2.91
N ALA A 14 8.65 2.43 -2.14
CA ALA A 14 8.56 2.42 -0.69
C ALA A 14 7.11 2.23 -0.20
N ALA A 15 6.14 2.98 -0.76
CA ALA A 15 4.73 2.78 -0.47
C ALA A 15 4.26 1.36 -0.79
N LEU A 16 4.58 0.86 -1.99
CA LEU A 16 4.21 -0.49 -2.39
C LEU A 16 4.80 -1.56 -1.46
N ALA A 17 6.06 -1.40 -1.05
CA ALA A 17 6.74 -2.31 -0.14
C ALA A 17 6.10 -2.29 1.25
N ARG A 18 5.82 -1.11 1.82
CA ARG A 18 5.15 -0.95 3.12
C ARG A 18 3.74 -1.56 3.12
N LEU A 19 2.98 -1.36 2.03
CA LEU A 19 1.65 -1.95 1.85
C LEU A 19 1.70 -3.47 1.68
N ALA A 20 2.69 -3.99 0.95
CA ALA A 20 2.88 -5.42 0.77
C ALA A 20 3.29 -6.12 2.06
N HIS A 21 4.09 -5.45 2.90
CA HIS A 21 4.44 -5.96 4.23
C HIS A 21 3.20 -6.05 5.13
N ALA A 22 2.41 -4.98 5.22
CA ALA A 22 1.16 -4.97 5.98
C ALA A 22 0.15 -6.04 5.52
N ASP A 23 -0.05 -6.21 4.21
CA ASP A 23 -0.93 -7.25 3.66
C ASP A 23 -0.43 -8.66 4.00
N ALA A 24 0.90 -8.89 3.95
CA ALA A 24 1.50 -10.17 4.32
C ALA A 24 1.34 -10.47 5.81
N ASP A 25 1.55 -9.49 6.69
CA ASP A 25 1.40 -9.66 8.13
C ASP A 25 -0.06 -9.92 8.51
N ALA A 26 -1.00 -9.21 7.88
CA ALA A 26 -2.43 -9.44 8.12
C ALA A 26 -2.84 -10.86 7.72
N ARG A 27 -2.35 -11.34 6.57
CA ARG A 27 -2.59 -12.71 6.11
C ARG A 27 -1.99 -13.74 7.06
N ARG A 28 -0.75 -13.56 7.50
CA ARG A 28 -0.10 -14.45 8.48
C ARG A 28 -0.87 -14.52 9.80
N ALA A 29 -1.44 -13.40 10.22
CA ALA A 29 -2.25 -13.30 11.43
C ALA A 29 -3.72 -13.74 11.23
N GLY A 30 -4.13 -14.14 10.03
CA GLY A 30 -5.53 -14.46 9.72
C GLY A 30 -6.50 -13.28 9.87
N ARG A 31 -6.02 -12.04 9.75
CA ARG A 31 -6.78 -10.81 9.93
C ARG A 31 -7.16 -10.18 8.59
N ASP A 32 -8.23 -9.38 8.61
CA ASP A 32 -8.56 -8.48 7.50
C ASP A 32 -7.39 -7.50 7.28
N ALA A 33 -6.93 -7.38 6.02
CA ALA A 33 -5.83 -6.49 5.63
C ALA A 33 -6.03 -5.04 6.06
N ARG A 34 -7.30 -4.59 6.17
CA ARG A 34 -7.65 -3.26 6.67
C ARG A 34 -7.17 -3.04 8.10
N GLN A 35 -7.14 -4.07 8.93
CA GLN A 35 -6.72 -3.95 10.35
C GLN A 35 -5.25 -3.61 10.51
N LEU A 36 -4.39 -3.94 9.53
CA LEU A 36 -2.98 -3.56 9.52
C LEU A 36 -2.63 -2.55 8.42
N ALA A 37 -3.64 -1.94 7.79
CA ALA A 37 -3.45 -0.95 6.75
C ALA A 37 -2.68 0.26 7.28
N PRO A 38 -1.54 0.64 6.68
CA PRO A 38 -0.83 1.84 7.09
C PRO A 38 -1.64 3.08 6.72
N ASN A 39 -1.59 4.09 7.59
CA ASN A 39 -2.14 5.41 7.29
C ASN A 39 -1.19 6.25 6.41
N ILE A 40 -1.68 7.41 5.93
CA ILE A 40 -0.88 8.29 5.07
C ILE A 40 0.38 8.81 5.76
N GLY A 41 0.34 9.04 7.07
CA GLY A 41 1.50 9.48 7.86
C GLY A 41 2.62 8.44 7.84
N GLU A 42 2.29 7.17 8.05
CA GLU A 42 3.24 6.06 7.97
C GLU A 42 3.84 5.90 6.56
N LEU A 43 3.03 6.13 5.52
CA LEU A 43 3.51 6.07 4.13
C LEU A 43 4.41 7.27 3.79
N ARG A 44 4.10 8.46 4.30
CA ARG A 44 4.96 9.64 4.18
C ARG A 44 6.30 9.44 4.90
N ALA A 45 6.29 8.77 6.06
CA ALA A 45 7.51 8.47 6.82
C ALA A 45 8.49 7.57 6.04
N VAL A 46 8.01 6.74 5.11
CA VAL A 46 8.87 5.96 4.19
C VAL A 46 9.17 6.70 2.87
N GLY A 47 8.88 8.00 2.80
CA GLY A 47 9.17 8.86 1.65
C GLY A 47 8.12 8.84 0.53
N ALA A 48 6.93 8.30 0.77
CA ALA A 48 5.86 8.32 -0.23
C ALA A 48 5.07 9.63 -0.18
N GLY A 49 5.07 10.38 -1.29
CA GLY A 49 4.25 11.57 -1.44
C GLY A 49 2.84 11.24 -1.95
N GLU A 50 1.93 12.21 -1.90
CA GLU A 50 0.57 12.04 -2.41
C GLU A 50 0.52 11.68 -3.90
N LYS A 51 1.45 12.21 -4.71
CA LYS A 51 1.55 11.87 -6.14
C LYS A 51 1.82 10.38 -6.35
N ASP A 52 2.58 9.75 -5.46
CA ASP A 52 2.90 8.32 -5.53
C ASP A 52 1.70 7.47 -5.10
N LEU A 53 1.02 7.86 -4.03
CA LEU A 53 -0.21 7.21 -3.56
C LEU A 53 -1.33 7.31 -4.60
N ARG A 54 -1.54 8.49 -5.20
CA ARG A 54 -2.48 8.67 -6.32
C ARG A 54 -2.07 7.87 -7.56
N TRP A 55 -0.78 7.64 -7.79
CA TRP A 55 -0.34 6.78 -8.88
C TRP A 55 -0.73 5.31 -8.62
N LEU A 56 -0.52 4.80 -7.40
CA LEU A 56 -0.93 3.44 -7.01
C LEU A 56 -2.45 3.26 -7.13
N MET A 57 -3.24 4.24 -6.71
CA MET A 57 -4.71 4.20 -6.83
C MET A 57 -5.19 4.25 -8.27
N ARG A 58 -4.63 5.15 -9.10
CA ARG A 58 -4.99 5.24 -10.53
C ARG A 58 -4.66 3.96 -11.30
N ARG A 59 -3.61 3.24 -10.90
CA ARG A 59 -3.28 1.91 -11.44
C ARG A 59 -4.04 0.76 -10.78
N ARG A 60 -4.98 1.08 -9.88
CA ARG A 60 -5.80 0.10 -9.13
C ARG A 60 -4.95 -0.89 -8.33
N TYR A 61 -3.74 -0.51 -7.92
CA TYR A 61 -2.86 -1.32 -7.08
C TYR A 61 -3.14 -1.13 -5.59
N ALA A 62 -3.58 0.06 -5.19
CA ALA A 62 -4.05 0.32 -3.84
C ALA A 62 -5.45 0.92 -3.89
N THR A 63 -6.21 0.71 -2.82
CA THR A 63 -7.42 1.50 -2.53
C THR A 63 -7.23 2.25 -1.22
N ALA A 64 -7.86 3.41 -1.12
CA ALA A 64 -7.86 4.23 0.09
C ALA A 64 -9.11 3.90 0.91
N LEU A 65 -9.00 4.07 2.22
CA LEU A 65 -10.06 3.90 3.21
C LEU A 65 -9.96 5.06 4.20
N THR A 66 -11.07 5.52 4.74
CA THR A 66 -11.05 6.45 5.88
C THR A 66 -11.23 5.65 7.17
N GLU A 67 -10.23 5.72 8.04
CA GLU A 67 -10.31 5.14 9.38
C GLU A 67 -11.22 5.98 10.27
N LEU A 68 -12.13 5.29 10.97
CA LEU A 68 -13.12 5.87 11.88
C LEU A 68 -12.93 5.39 13.33
N THR A 69 -11.85 4.67 13.61
CA THR A 69 -11.57 4.07 14.91
C THR A 69 -11.63 5.11 16.02
N ARG A 70 -12.45 4.84 17.03
CA ARG A 70 -12.60 5.69 18.23
C ARG A 70 -11.89 5.08 19.42
N ARG A 71 -11.63 5.91 20.42
CA ARG A 71 -11.13 5.44 21.72
C ARG A 71 -12.15 4.46 22.33
N GLY A 72 -11.69 3.27 22.66
CA GLY A 72 -12.53 2.19 23.21
C GLY A 72 -12.98 1.15 22.18
N ASP A 73 -12.76 1.40 20.88
CA ASP A 73 -13.01 0.40 19.85
C ASP A 73 -12.02 -0.77 20.01
N LYS A 74 -12.56 -1.99 19.97
CA LYS A 74 -11.75 -3.23 20.08
C LYS A 74 -10.96 -3.55 18.81
N ALA A 75 -11.31 -2.92 17.69
CA ALA A 75 -10.71 -3.13 16.38
C ALA A 75 -10.84 -1.86 15.54
N ARG A 76 -10.04 -1.76 14.48
CA ARG A 76 -10.10 -0.60 13.59
C ARG A 76 -11.35 -0.65 12.72
N THR A 77 -12.00 0.49 12.52
CA THR A 77 -13.20 0.62 11.69
C THR A 77 -12.94 1.53 10.50
N PHE A 78 -13.57 1.22 9.36
CA PHE A 78 -13.26 1.88 8.09
C PHE A 78 -14.52 2.15 7.28
N ARG A 79 -14.46 3.19 6.46
CA ARG A 79 -15.41 3.45 5.38
C ARG A 79 -14.69 3.74 4.07
N GLU A 80 -15.43 3.67 2.98
CA GLU A 80 -14.97 4.18 1.68
C GLU A 80 -14.69 5.70 1.78
N PRO A 81 -13.65 6.22 1.09
CA PRO A 81 -13.35 7.65 1.12
C PRO A 81 -14.51 8.46 0.54
N ALA A 82 -15.00 9.45 1.29
CA ALA A 82 -16.10 10.33 0.85
C ALA A 82 -15.63 11.45 -0.11
N GLY A 83 -14.34 11.55 -0.40
CA GLY A 83 -13.76 12.64 -1.19
C GLY A 83 -12.45 12.26 -1.87
N ARG A 84 -11.93 13.19 -2.69
CA ARG A 84 -10.70 13.00 -3.47
C ARG A 84 -9.42 13.36 -2.69
N ALA A 85 -9.55 14.07 -1.57
CA ALA A 85 -8.43 14.49 -0.73
C ALA A 85 -8.09 13.40 0.29
N PHE A 86 -6.80 13.22 0.55
CA PHE A 86 -6.35 12.39 1.66
C PHE A 86 -6.31 13.23 2.93
N SER A 87 -6.84 12.68 4.02
CA SER A 87 -6.64 13.17 5.37
C SER A 87 -5.66 12.27 6.14
N GLU A 88 -5.21 12.69 7.32
CA GLU A 88 -4.34 11.88 8.18
C GLU A 88 -4.96 10.52 8.56
N ASN A 89 -6.29 10.42 8.56
CA ASN A 89 -7.01 9.17 8.82
C ASN A 89 -7.15 8.29 7.56
N THR A 90 -6.54 8.67 6.44
CA THR A 90 -6.59 7.88 5.22
C THR A 90 -5.61 6.72 5.31
N CYS A 91 -6.15 5.51 5.23
CA CYS A 91 -5.39 4.27 5.18
C CYS A 91 -5.41 3.67 3.79
N PHE A 92 -4.43 2.85 3.47
CA PHE A 92 -4.31 2.23 2.16
C PHE A 92 -4.15 0.72 2.29
N VAL A 93 -4.82 -0.03 1.43
CA VAL A 93 -4.66 -1.49 1.31
C VAL A 93 -4.37 -1.87 -0.13
N LEU A 94 -3.66 -2.99 -0.31
CA LEU A 94 -3.46 -3.55 -1.65
C LEU A 94 -4.76 -4.15 -2.17
N THR A 95 -5.05 -3.84 -3.44
CA THR A 95 -6.02 -4.62 -4.20
C THR A 95 -5.41 -5.97 -4.59
N TYR A 96 -6.22 -6.84 -5.19
CA TYR A 96 -5.70 -8.07 -5.79
C TYR A 96 -4.60 -7.79 -6.84
N ALA A 97 -4.83 -6.83 -7.74
CA ALA A 97 -3.84 -6.43 -8.74
C ALA A 97 -2.57 -5.85 -8.09
N GLY A 98 -2.71 -5.09 -7.01
CA GLY A 98 -1.57 -4.56 -6.26
C GLY A 98 -0.69 -5.63 -5.63
N ARG A 99 -1.29 -6.70 -5.11
CA ARG A 99 -0.54 -7.84 -4.57
C ARG A 99 0.27 -8.55 -5.66
N LEU A 100 -0.33 -8.80 -6.82
CA LEU A 100 0.37 -9.40 -7.95
C LEU A 100 1.53 -8.51 -8.41
N PHE A 101 1.31 -7.20 -8.50
CA PHE A 101 2.34 -6.24 -8.87
C PHE A 101 3.47 -6.16 -7.84
N ALA A 102 3.16 -6.17 -6.54
CA ALA A 102 4.16 -6.20 -5.48
C ALA A 102 5.01 -7.48 -5.54
N ARG A 103 4.38 -8.63 -5.80
CA ARG A 103 5.07 -9.93 -5.93
C ARG A 103 6.03 -9.94 -7.11
N SER A 104 5.60 -9.49 -8.30
CA SER A 104 6.47 -9.48 -9.48
C SER A 104 7.70 -8.58 -9.29
N ARG A 105 7.56 -7.47 -8.55
CA ARG A 105 8.69 -6.58 -8.22
C ARG A 105 9.69 -7.20 -7.24
N ARG A 106 9.24 -8.03 -6.29
CA ARG A 106 10.15 -8.78 -5.41
C ARG A 106 10.94 -9.82 -6.19
N LEU A 107 10.29 -10.56 -7.08
CA LEU A 107 10.95 -11.56 -7.93
C LEU A 107 11.99 -10.93 -8.87
N ASN A 108 11.72 -9.72 -9.37
CA ASN A 108 12.66 -8.98 -10.23
C ASN A 108 13.77 -8.23 -9.45
N GLY A 109 13.66 -8.16 -8.11
CA GLY A 109 14.67 -7.57 -7.23
C GLY A 109 15.64 -8.61 -6.64
N THR A 110 15.39 -9.90 -6.89
CA THR A 110 16.21 -11.04 -6.47
C THR A 110 16.84 -11.71 -7.68
N ALA A 111 17.68 -10.97 -8.41
CA ALA A 111 18.71 -11.57 -9.26
C ALA A 111 20.07 -11.24 -8.65
N SER A 112 20.47 -12.07 -7.68
CA SER A 112 21.86 -12.37 -7.37
C SER A 112 21.93 -13.90 -7.21
N PRO A 113 22.90 -14.57 -7.84
CA PRO A 113 22.88 -16.02 -8.00
C PRO A 113 23.19 -16.68 -6.67
N ALA A 114 22.42 -17.72 -6.34
CA ALA A 114 22.91 -18.75 -5.45
C ALA A 114 23.71 -19.73 -6.31
N ALA A 115 25.03 -19.62 -6.27
CA ALA A 115 26.04 -20.68 -6.31
C ALA A 115 27.42 -20.02 -6.21
#